data_AF-A0A7V2JZG6-F1
#
_entry.id   AF-A0A7V2JZG6-F1
#
_cell.length_a   1.000
_cell.length_b   1.000
_cell.length_c   1.000
_cell.angle_alpha   90.00
_cell.angle_beta   90.00
_cell.angle_gamma   90.00
#
_symmetry.space_group_name_H-M   'P 1'
#
loop_
_entity.id
_entity.type
_entity.pdbx_description
1 polymer ?
#
loop_
_entity_poly.entity_id
_entity_poly.type
_entity_poly.pdbx_seq_one_letter_code
_entity_poly.pdbx_strand_id
1 'polypeptide(L)'
;MASTKMRGSKTLLGVALLIMMIAGLTVGSGALAASSSQAGLIAFTRGEGRAQEIVVYDTTTGVERVFTDNDVWDGLPALSPSGRWLAFVRAIPNRGVLKKPDFTLNEADEIIVIDPKNGNVICIGKSDHAEPYELGHCTEYWPDLPPLAGVTNLCWTEDETAILFEALCSITNDLILRMDVPSGELHILCLGNDLRFWGGDRFLIWRHEYTAEGGYERWHVIDPWGKTTACPLDACKQGQTRSFTAQ
;
A
#
# COMPACT_ATOMS: atom_id res chain seq x y z
N MET A 1 -46.09 24.13 -67.60
CA MET A 1 -45.78 25.37 -66.83
C MET A 1 -46.21 25.18 -65.39
N ALA A 2 -45.50 25.82 -64.46
CA ALA A 2 -45.62 25.79 -62.99
C ALA A 2 -44.84 24.67 -62.27
N SER A 3 -43.59 24.99 -61.94
CA SER A 3 -42.82 24.36 -60.86
C SER A 3 -43.24 24.98 -59.52
N THR A 4 -43.53 24.15 -58.52
CA THR A 4 -43.71 24.62 -57.14
C THR A 4 -42.49 24.24 -56.32
N LYS A 5 -41.68 25.26 -56.03
CA LYS A 5 -40.46 25.25 -55.24
C LYS A 5 -40.87 25.31 -53.76
N MET A 6 -40.62 24.26 -52.96
CA MET A 6 -40.70 24.40 -51.49
C MET A 6 -39.41 25.01 -50.95
N ARG A 7 -39.58 26.15 -50.30
CA ARG A 7 -38.57 27.01 -49.68
C ARG A 7 -38.40 26.56 -48.22
N GLY A 8 -37.15 26.38 -47.78
CA GLY A 8 -36.82 25.90 -46.44
C GLY A 8 -37.30 26.81 -45.31
N SER A 9 -37.73 26.18 -44.21
CA SER A 9 -37.98 26.83 -42.92
C SER A 9 -36.90 26.34 -41.93
N LYS A 10 -35.90 27.19 -41.68
CA LYS A 10 -34.85 27.00 -40.68
C LYS A 10 -35.33 27.58 -39.36
N THR A 11 -36.14 26.87 -38.58
CA THR A 11 -36.60 27.40 -37.27
C THR A 11 -37.04 26.34 -36.25
N LEU A 12 -36.48 25.12 -36.26
CA LEU A 12 -36.91 24.08 -35.31
C LEU A 12 -35.80 23.11 -34.82
N LEU A 13 -34.52 23.49 -34.95
CA LEU A 13 -33.39 22.68 -34.47
C LEU A 13 -32.58 23.35 -33.34
N GLY A 14 -33.20 24.25 -32.59
CA GLY A 14 -32.53 25.08 -31.56
C GLY A 14 -32.97 24.83 -30.12
N VAL A 15 -33.94 23.95 -29.85
CA VAL A 15 -34.51 23.75 -28.49
C VAL A 15 -34.31 22.34 -27.94
N ALA A 16 -33.78 21.40 -28.74
CA ALA A 16 -33.49 20.04 -28.28
C ALA A 16 -32.13 19.88 -27.55
N LEU A 17 -31.35 20.96 -27.42
CA LEU A 17 -30.02 20.94 -26.77
C LEU A 17 -30.00 21.65 -25.40
N LEU A 18 -31.16 22.05 -24.87
CA LEU A 18 -31.29 22.75 -23.59
C LEU A 18 -32.26 22.05 -22.62
N ILE A 19 -32.20 20.71 -22.57
CA ILE A 19 -32.84 19.88 -21.51
C ILE A 19 -31.83 18.92 -20.83
N MET A 20 -30.54 18.97 -21.21
CA MET A 20 -29.47 18.21 -20.52
C MET A 20 -28.56 19.11 -19.67
N MET A 21 -29.14 20.11 -19.01
CA MET A 21 -28.45 20.81 -17.91
C MET A 21 -29.43 21.10 -16.77
N ILE A 22 -29.15 20.41 -15.66
CA ILE A 22 -29.51 20.72 -14.26
C ILE A 22 -30.87 20.22 -13.77
N ALA A 23 -30.88 19.02 -13.20
CA ALA A 23 -31.51 18.65 -11.91
C ALA A 23 -31.34 17.12 -11.74
N GLY A 24 -30.82 16.54 -10.67
CA GLY A 24 -30.44 17.06 -9.37
C GLY A 24 -29.68 15.98 -8.61
N LEU A 25 -29.13 16.43 -7.49
CA LEU A 25 -28.39 15.68 -6.48
C LEU A 25 -29.05 14.35 -6.04
N THR A 26 -28.15 13.46 -5.61
CA THR A 26 -28.31 12.41 -4.58
C THR A 26 -29.16 11.17 -4.91
N VAL A 27 -28.48 10.09 -5.29
CA VAL A 27 -28.56 8.83 -4.54
C VAL A 27 -27.13 8.31 -4.36
N GLY A 28 -26.70 8.22 -3.10
CA GLY A 28 -25.45 7.55 -2.76
C GLY A 28 -25.49 6.09 -3.18
N SER A 29 -24.42 5.62 -3.80
CA SER A 29 -24.05 4.22 -3.79
C SER A 29 -22.66 4.15 -3.17
N GLY A 30 -22.68 3.95 -1.85
CA GLY A 30 -21.49 3.64 -1.08
C GLY A 30 -20.98 2.26 -1.47
N ALA A 31 -19.93 2.26 -2.28
CA ALA A 31 -18.83 1.31 -2.27
C ALA A 31 -17.89 1.73 -3.41
N LEU A 32 -17.02 2.72 -3.17
CA LEU A 32 -15.73 2.67 -3.85
C LEU A 32 -15.04 1.46 -3.25
N ALA A 33 -15.09 0.34 -3.96
CA ALA A 33 -14.20 -0.77 -3.68
C ALA A 33 -12.78 -0.20 -3.72
N ALA A 34 -12.10 -0.22 -2.57
CA ALA A 34 -10.69 0.05 -2.47
C ALA A 34 -9.94 -1.09 -3.16
N SER A 35 -9.86 -1.04 -4.50
CA SER A 35 -8.81 -1.65 -5.30
C SER A 35 -9.02 -1.26 -6.78
N SER A 36 -8.38 -0.20 -7.23
CA SER A 36 -7.79 -0.19 -8.56
C SER A 36 -6.67 0.81 -8.56
N SER A 37 -5.45 0.35 -8.85
CA SER A 37 -4.45 1.25 -9.40
C SER A 37 -5.13 1.99 -10.57
N GLN A 38 -5.09 3.33 -10.59
CA GLN A 38 -5.64 4.07 -11.74
C GLN A 38 -4.94 3.69 -13.05
N ALA A 39 -3.79 3.02 -12.97
CA ALA A 39 -2.97 2.58 -14.09
C ALA A 39 -3.44 1.28 -14.77
N GLY A 40 -4.41 0.54 -14.24
CA GLY A 40 -4.81 -0.75 -14.81
C GLY A 40 -3.69 -1.80 -14.72
N LEU A 41 -2.86 -1.72 -13.68
CA LEU A 41 -1.76 -2.64 -13.42
C LEU A 41 -2.10 -3.55 -12.23
N ILE A 42 -1.75 -4.82 -12.35
CA ILE A 42 -1.80 -5.80 -11.26
C ILE A 42 -0.37 -6.27 -11.02
N ALA A 43 0.15 -6.05 -9.81
CA ALA A 43 1.43 -6.60 -9.40
C ALA A 43 1.19 -7.83 -8.52
N PHE A 44 1.94 -8.90 -8.75
CA PHE A 44 1.84 -10.14 -8.00
C PHE A 44 3.17 -10.87 -7.99
N THR A 45 3.30 -11.81 -7.05
CA THR A 45 4.45 -12.70 -6.97
C THR A 45 4.14 -14.01 -7.66
N ARG A 46 5.09 -14.53 -8.43
CA ARG A 46 5.00 -15.85 -9.07
C ARG A 46 6.23 -16.69 -8.73
N GLY A 47 6.01 -17.95 -8.37
CA GLY A 47 7.08 -18.91 -8.09
C GLY A 47 6.89 -19.59 -6.73
N GLU A 48 7.91 -20.31 -6.28
CA GLU A 48 7.88 -21.09 -5.05
C GLU A 48 9.15 -20.90 -4.23
N GLY A 49 9.00 -20.84 -2.90
CA GLY A 49 10.13 -20.68 -1.98
C GLY A 49 10.97 -19.45 -2.32
N ARG A 50 12.29 -19.64 -2.48
CA ARG A 50 13.23 -18.57 -2.82
C ARG A 50 13.24 -18.15 -4.29
N ALA A 51 12.51 -18.84 -5.16
CA ALA A 51 12.38 -18.49 -6.58
C ALA A 51 11.07 -17.71 -6.83
N GLN A 52 10.68 -16.85 -5.89
CA GLN A 52 9.52 -15.99 -6.01
C GLN A 52 9.93 -14.70 -6.69
N GLU A 53 9.24 -14.38 -7.79
CA GLU A 53 9.56 -13.25 -8.65
C GLU A 53 8.41 -12.25 -8.74
N ILE A 54 8.76 -10.97 -8.90
CA ILE A 54 7.83 -9.87 -9.09
C ILE A 54 7.37 -9.80 -10.54
N VAL A 55 6.06 -9.86 -10.71
CA VAL A 55 5.40 -9.81 -12.01
C VAL A 55 4.38 -8.69 -12.02
N VAL A 56 4.30 -7.95 -13.13
CA VAL A 56 3.23 -6.99 -13.39
C VAL A 56 2.48 -7.38 -14.64
N TYR A 57 1.17 -7.42 -14.52
CA TYR A 57 0.23 -7.58 -15.63
C TYR A 57 -0.46 -6.26 -15.92
N ASP A 58 -0.38 -5.82 -17.17
CA ASP A 58 -1.11 -4.67 -17.69
C ASP A 58 -2.47 -5.14 -18.23
N THR A 59 -3.54 -4.75 -17.53
CA THR A 59 -4.91 -5.14 -17.87
C THR A 59 -5.44 -4.47 -19.14
N THR A 60 -4.82 -3.38 -19.59
CA THR A 60 -5.21 -2.65 -20.80
C THR A 60 -4.61 -3.31 -22.04
N THR A 61 -3.35 -3.73 -21.97
CA THR A 61 -2.63 -4.32 -23.11
C THR A 61 -2.61 -5.84 -23.09
N GLY A 62 -2.90 -6.46 -21.95
CA GLY A 62 -2.77 -7.91 -21.73
C GLY A 62 -1.32 -8.38 -21.63
N VAL A 63 -0.37 -7.46 -21.46
CA VAL A 63 1.06 -7.77 -21.43
C VAL A 63 1.49 -8.04 -19.99
N GLU A 64 2.17 -9.18 -19.80
CA GLU A 64 2.85 -9.52 -18.57
C GLU A 64 4.34 -9.18 -18.66
N ARG A 65 4.91 -8.65 -17.57
CA ARG A 65 6.34 -8.38 -17.43
C ARG A 65 6.86 -8.98 -16.13
N VAL A 66 7.97 -9.69 -16.22
CA VAL A 66 8.72 -10.20 -15.08
C VAL A 66 9.85 -9.22 -14.79
N PHE A 67 9.93 -8.73 -13.55
CA PHE A 67 10.91 -7.70 -13.17
C PHE A 67 12.11 -8.24 -12.39
N THR A 68 11.98 -9.43 -11.84
CA THR A 68 13.04 -10.08 -11.08
C THR A 68 13.22 -11.49 -11.64
N ASP A 69 14.48 -11.92 -11.72
CA ASP A 69 14.88 -13.25 -12.17
C ASP A 69 16.19 -13.58 -11.45
N ASN A 70 16.07 -14.13 -10.25
CA ASN A 70 17.21 -14.32 -9.36
C ASN A 70 16.99 -15.43 -8.33
N ASP A 71 18.06 -15.82 -7.63
CA ASP A 71 18.03 -16.92 -6.65
C ASP A 71 17.62 -16.49 -5.22
N VAL A 72 17.02 -15.30 -5.07
CA VAL A 72 16.53 -14.79 -3.79
C VAL A 72 15.04 -14.47 -3.84
N TRP A 73 14.41 -14.46 -2.66
CA TRP A 73 12.97 -14.24 -2.57
C TRP A 73 12.65 -12.77 -2.79
N ASP A 74 11.80 -12.50 -3.79
CA ASP A 74 11.16 -11.20 -4.01
C ASP A 74 9.64 -11.31 -3.84
N GLY A 75 9.07 -10.50 -2.97
CA GLY A 75 7.66 -10.60 -2.63
C GLY A 75 7.00 -9.31 -2.14
N LEU A 76 5.74 -9.45 -1.75
CA LEU A 76 4.89 -8.36 -1.23
C LEU A 76 4.84 -7.12 -2.14
N PRO A 77 4.54 -7.27 -3.44
CA PRO A 77 4.47 -6.13 -4.34
C PRO A 77 3.34 -5.17 -3.97
N ALA A 78 3.63 -3.87 -4.00
CA ALA A 78 2.68 -2.79 -3.78
C ALA A 78 2.85 -1.69 -4.82
N LEU A 79 1.85 -1.52 -5.69
CA LEU A 79 1.78 -0.40 -6.62
C LEU A 79 1.42 0.90 -5.89
N SER A 80 2.06 2.00 -6.28
CA SER A 80 1.65 3.34 -5.82
C SER A 80 0.24 3.69 -6.36
N PRO A 81 -0.49 4.61 -5.71
CA PRO A 81 -1.86 5.00 -6.10
C PRO A 81 -2.04 5.28 -7.60
N SER A 82 -1.11 6.01 -8.22
CA SER A 82 -1.14 6.33 -9.66
C SER A 82 -0.54 5.22 -10.54
N GLY A 83 0.06 4.18 -9.95
CA GLY A 83 0.80 3.12 -10.63
C GLY A 83 2.13 3.60 -11.24
N ARG A 84 2.63 4.76 -10.82
CA ARG A 84 3.93 5.30 -11.24
C ARG A 84 5.08 4.47 -10.69
N TRP A 85 4.93 3.94 -9.47
CA TRP A 85 5.95 3.16 -8.80
C TRP A 85 5.41 1.78 -8.41
N LEU A 86 6.33 0.83 -8.34
CA LEU A 86 6.11 -0.48 -7.73
C LEU A 86 7.15 -0.68 -6.63
N ALA A 87 6.70 -0.90 -5.41
CA ALA A 87 7.55 -1.35 -4.32
C ALA A 87 7.43 -2.86 -4.14
N PHE A 88 8.50 -3.50 -3.69
CA PHE A 88 8.50 -4.89 -3.25
C PHE A 88 9.59 -5.11 -2.21
N VAL A 89 9.49 -6.23 -1.49
CA VAL A 89 10.47 -6.65 -0.50
C VAL A 89 11.37 -7.70 -1.13
N ARG A 90 12.68 -7.54 -0.96
CA ARG A 90 13.67 -8.55 -1.26
C ARG A 90 14.24 -9.12 0.02
N ALA A 91 14.28 -10.44 0.10
CA ALA A 91 14.98 -11.14 1.15
C ALA A 91 16.35 -11.60 0.66
N ILE A 92 17.43 -11.18 1.32
CA ILE A 92 18.79 -11.52 0.89
C ILE A 92 19.36 -12.58 1.84
N PRO A 93 19.30 -13.89 1.46
CA PRO A 93 19.88 -14.92 2.30
C PRO A 93 21.41 -14.74 2.38
N ASN A 94 21.94 -14.72 3.62
CA ASN A 94 23.37 -14.67 4.01
C ASN A 94 24.01 -13.31 4.36
N ARG A 95 23.42 -12.54 5.28
CA ARG A 95 24.21 -11.68 6.20
C ARG A 95 24.84 -12.43 7.39
N GLY A 96 24.93 -13.77 7.32
CA GLY A 96 25.46 -14.59 8.42
C GLY A 96 24.52 -14.74 9.62
N VAL A 97 23.32 -14.17 9.54
CA VAL A 97 22.30 -14.19 10.59
C VAL A 97 21.41 -15.42 10.38
N LEU A 98 21.78 -16.51 11.05
CA LEU A 98 20.96 -17.70 11.35
C LEU A 98 20.59 -18.64 10.19
N LYS A 99 21.23 -19.82 10.16
CA LYS A 99 20.68 -21.02 9.52
C LYS A 99 19.46 -21.50 10.30
N LYS A 100 18.26 -21.18 9.82
CA LYS A 100 17.03 -21.86 10.26
C LYS A 100 16.23 -22.36 9.05
N PRO A 101 15.66 -23.59 9.09
CA PRO A 101 15.10 -24.26 7.91
C PRO A 101 13.66 -23.86 7.58
N ASP A 102 13.09 -22.96 8.37
CA ASP A 102 11.70 -22.54 8.36
C ASP A 102 11.61 -21.12 7.79
N PHE A 103 10.83 -20.97 6.70
CA PHE A 103 10.54 -19.76 5.91
C PHE A 103 9.85 -18.62 6.71
N THR A 104 10.28 -18.39 7.94
CA THR A 104 9.62 -17.50 8.89
C THR A 104 10.46 -16.23 9.06
N LEU A 105 10.03 -15.20 8.34
CA LEU A 105 10.07 -13.79 8.77
C LEU A 105 11.44 -13.11 9.00
N ASN A 106 12.59 -13.73 8.74
CA ASN A 106 13.88 -13.14 9.14
C ASN A 106 14.78 -12.66 8.00
N GLU A 107 14.36 -12.74 6.73
CA GLU A 107 15.28 -12.54 5.60
C GLU A 107 15.07 -11.23 4.82
N ALA A 108 14.00 -10.47 5.06
CA ALA A 108 13.75 -9.20 4.37
C ALA A 108 14.85 -8.18 4.70
N ASP A 109 15.55 -7.73 3.67
CA ASP A 109 16.74 -6.87 3.81
C ASP A 109 16.60 -5.56 3.04
N GLU A 110 15.75 -5.56 2.02
CA GLU A 110 15.59 -4.41 1.14
C GLU A 110 14.13 -4.21 0.78
N ILE A 111 13.70 -2.95 0.81
CA ILE A 111 12.49 -2.49 0.12
C ILE A 111 12.97 -1.80 -1.15
N ILE A 112 12.57 -2.35 -2.30
CA ILE A 112 13.02 -1.88 -3.60
C ILE A 112 11.84 -1.19 -4.29
N VAL A 113 12.07 0.01 -4.80
CA VAL A 113 11.10 0.74 -5.62
C VAL A 113 11.60 0.78 -7.05
N ILE A 114 10.74 0.40 -8.00
CA ILE A 114 11.02 0.41 -9.44
C ILE A 114 9.97 1.18 -10.23
N ASP A 115 10.32 1.61 -11.43
CA ASP A 115 9.37 2.01 -12.46
C ASP A 115 8.74 0.75 -13.10
N PRO A 116 7.42 0.52 -12.93
CA PRO A 116 6.74 -0.68 -13.41
C PRO A 116 6.57 -0.73 -14.94
N LYS A 117 7.04 0.27 -15.69
CA LYS A 117 7.03 0.26 -17.16
C LYS A 117 8.31 -0.32 -17.75
N ASN A 118 9.44 -0.12 -17.09
CA ASN A 118 10.76 -0.47 -17.61
C ASN A 118 11.66 -1.24 -16.63
N GLY A 119 11.28 -1.35 -15.36
CA GLY A 119 12.02 -2.08 -14.34
C GLY A 119 13.19 -1.30 -13.73
N ASN A 120 13.36 -0.03 -14.06
CA ASN A 120 14.43 0.79 -13.49
C ASN A 120 14.25 0.96 -11.99
N VAL A 121 15.29 0.68 -11.23
CA VAL A 121 15.32 0.94 -9.78
C VAL A 121 15.33 2.45 -9.53
N ILE A 122 14.37 2.90 -8.73
CA ILE A 122 14.20 4.28 -8.29
C ILE A 122 14.97 4.51 -6.99
N CYS A 123 14.74 3.64 -6.01
CA CYS A 123 15.43 3.68 -4.72
C CYS A 123 15.40 2.32 -4.03
N ILE A 124 16.25 2.18 -3.02
CA ILE A 124 16.32 0.99 -2.17
C ILE A 124 16.43 1.47 -0.72
N GLY A 125 15.47 1.09 0.12
CA GLY A 125 15.57 1.18 1.57
C GLY A 125 16.25 -0.07 2.10
N LYS A 126 17.36 0.10 2.83
CA LYS A 126 18.17 -1.01 3.36
C LYS A 126 18.18 -0.98 4.88
N SER A 127 18.34 -2.15 5.50
CA SER A 127 18.42 -2.28 6.97
C SER A 127 19.56 -1.48 7.61
N ASP A 128 20.63 -1.17 6.87
CA ASP A 128 21.75 -0.32 7.31
C ASP A 128 21.53 1.18 7.08
N HIS A 129 20.40 1.58 6.46
CA HIS A 129 19.98 2.97 6.34
C HIS A 129 19.14 3.46 7.54
N ALA A 130 18.93 2.61 8.55
CA ALA A 130 18.32 3.02 9.82
C ALA A 130 19.43 3.42 10.81
N GLU A 131 19.39 4.66 11.31
CA GLU A 131 20.26 5.10 12.40
C GLU A 131 20.05 4.18 13.63
N PRO A 132 21.11 3.58 14.22
CA PRO A 132 21.01 2.62 15.33
C PRO A 132 20.39 3.15 16.64
N TYR A 133 19.90 4.40 16.67
CA TYR A 133 19.77 5.18 17.89
C TYR A 133 18.33 5.43 18.39
N GLU A 134 17.29 5.04 17.63
CA GLU A 134 15.89 5.17 18.10
C GLU A 134 15.30 3.87 18.67
N LEU A 135 15.98 2.73 18.48
CA LEU A 135 15.57 1.40 18.95
C LEU A 135 15.76 1.21 20.47
N GLY A 136 16.56 2.07 21.11
CA GLY A 136 16.95 1.96 22.52
C GLY A 136 15.84 2.19 23.55
N HIS A 137 14.61 2.51 23.12
CA HIS A 137 13.46 2.72 24.00
C HIS A 137 12.49 1.53 24.06
N CYS A 138 12.69 0.50 23.22
CA CYS A 138 11.89 -0.72 23.31
C CYS A 138 12.66 -1.77 24.12
N THR A 139 12.24 -2.00 25.36
CA THR A 139 12.83 -3.02 26.25
C THR A 139 12.69 -4.44 25.71
N GLU A 140 11.79 -4.65 24.75
CA GLU A 140 11.52 -5.94 24.08
C GLU A 140 12.19 -6.05 22.71
N TYR A 141 12.91 -5.02 22.24
CA TYR A 141 13.61 -5.06 20.96
C TYR A 141 14.65 -6.17 20.98
N TRP A 142 14.65 -6.99 19.93
CA TRP A 142 15.70 -7.97 19.72
C TRP A 142 16.88 -7.31 19.00
N PRO A 143 18.00 -7.04 19.71
CA PRO A 143 19.14 -6.31 19.15
C PRO A 143 19.82 -7.03 17.98
N ASP A 144 19.54 -8.32 17.82
CA ASP A 144 20.07 -9.15 16.73
C ASP A 144 19.16 -9.16 15.48
N LEU A 145 17.97 -8.54 15.54
CA LEU A 145 17.08 -8.43 14.38
C LEU A 145 17.41 -7.19 13.55
N PRO A 146 17.64 -7.32 12.23
CA PRO A 146 17.75 -6.17 11.36
C PRO A 146 16.42 -5.39 11.33
N PRO A 147 16.44 -4.04 11.20
CA PRO A 147 15.23 -3.20 11.18
C PRO A 147 14.19 -3.53 10.10
N LEU A 148 14.57 -4.29 9.08
CA LEU A 148 13.67 -4.75 8.01
C LEU A 148 13.32 -6.24 8.11
N ALA A 149 13.64 -6.92 9.22
CA ALA A 149 13.21 -8.28 9.43
C ALA A 149 11.69 -8.37 9.33
N GLY A 150 11.16 -9.34 8.57
CA GLY A 150 9.74 -9.64 8.56
C GLY A 150 8.87 -8.52 8.02
N VAL A 151 9.38 -7.72 7.07
CA VAL A 151 8.59 -6.62 6.50
C VAL A 151 7.25 -7.11 5.96
N THR A 152 6.17 -6.42 6.32
CA THR A 152 4.83 -6.65 5.78
C THR A 152 4.05 -5.35 5.55
N ASN A 153 2.87 -5.46 4.92
CA ASN A 153 1.88 -4.38 4.81
C ASN A 153 2.42 -3.05 4.22
N LEU A 154 3.14 -3.12 3.10
CA LEU A 154 3.58 -1.93 2.36
C LEU A 154 2.37 -1.06 1.96
N CYS A 155 2.30 0.15 2.51
CA CYS A 155 1.24 1.12 2.27
C CYS A 155 1.85 2.44 1.75
N TRP A 156 1.57 2.78 0.51
CA TRP A 156 1.97 4.06 -0.07
C TRP A 156 1.20 5.24 0.55
N THR A 157 1.88 6.38 0.69
CA THR A 157 1.19 7.67 0.84
C THR A 157 0.45 8.02 -0.44
N GLU A 158 -0.62 8.80 -0.31
CA GLU A 158 -1.46 9.26 -1.42
C GLU A 158 -0.69 10.17 -2.37
N ASP A 159 0.26 10.96 -1.84
CA ASP A 159 1.18 11.79 -2.61
C ASP A 159 2.36 11.01 -3.25
N GLU A 160 2.46 9.70 -2.98
CA GLU A 160 3.50 8.79 -3.49
C GLU A 160 4.94 9.17 -3.11
N THR A 161 5.11 9.96 -2.04
CA THR A 161 6.45 10.38 -1.55
C THR A 161 7.02 9.45 -0.49
N ALA A 162 6.23 8.52 0.04
CA ALA A 162 6.69 7.57 1.04
C ALA A 162 5.91 6.26 1.04
N ILE A 163 6.49 5.26 1.69
CA ILE A 163 5.87 3.96 1.98
C ILE A 163 5.93 3.74 3.48
N LEU A 164 4.80 3.46 4.11
CA LEU A 164 4.75 2.96 5.47
C LEU A 164 4.65 1.44 5.46
N PHE A 165 5.26 0.78 6.43
CA PHE A 165 5.25 -0.68 6.52
C PHE A 165 5.53 -1.15 7.95
N GLU A 166 5.22 -2.41 8.20
CA GLU A 166 5.57 -3.11 9.43
C GLU A 166 6.89 -3.85 9.26
N ALA A 167 7.70 -3.91 10.31
CA ALA A 167 8.83 -4.83 10.41
C ALA A 167 8.91 -5.41 11.84
N LEU A 168 9.32 -6.66 11.95
CA LEU A 168 9.36 -7.39 13.20
C LEU A 168 10.33 -6.75 14.20
N CYS A 169 9.83 -6.42 15.39
CA CYS A 169 10.60 -5.84 16.49
C CYS A 169 10.75 -6.82 17.67
N SER A 170 9.65 -7.50 17.98
CA SER A 170 9.47 -8.36 19.15
C SER A 170 8.35 -9.38 18.89
N ILE A 171 8.03 -10.24 19.86
CA ILE A 171 6.92 -11.21 19.73
C ILE A 171 5.57 -10.51 19.66
N THR A 172 5.43 -9.39 20.36
CA THR A 172 4.15 -8.73 20.56
C THR A 172 3.99 -7.55 19.63
N ASN A 173 5.06 -6.87 19.25
CA ASN A 173 4.98 -5.65 18.46
C ASN A 173 5.93 -5.67 17.27
N ASP A 174 5.47 -5.02 16.21
CA ASP A 174 6.24 -4.61 15.06
C ASP A 174 6.63 -3.13 15.21
N LEU A 175 7.67 -2.74 14.47
CA LEU A 175 7.98 -1.36 14.16
C LEU A 175 7.08 -0.93 13.01
N ILE A 176 6.47 0.25 13.15
CA ILE A 176 5.91 0.97 12.02
C ILE A 176 7.00 1.89 11.50
N LEU A 177 7.45 1.63 10.28
CA LEU A 177 8.47 2.43 9.61
C LEU A 177 7.87 3.22 8.46
N ARG A 178 8.58 4.26 8.07
CA ARG A 178 8.41 5.03 6.85
C ARG A 178 9.69 4.96 6.03
N MET A 179 9.57 4.68 4.74
CA MET A 179 10.64 4.88 3.77
C MET A 179 10.30 6.05 2.86
N ASP A 180 11.24 6.98 2.72
CA ASP A 180 11.12 8.13 1.82
C ASP A 180 11.45 7.73 0.38
N VAL A 181 10.65 8.20 -0.56
CA VAL A 181 10.82 7.95 -1.99
C VAL A 181 11.06 9.30 -2.69
N PRO A 182 12.17 9.47 -3.43
CA PRO A 182 13.10 8.45 -3.93
C PRO A 182 14.40 8.31 -3.11
N SER A 183 14.52 8.81 -1.89
CA SER A 183 15.81 8.75 -1.17
C SER A 183 16.13 7.34 -0.67
N GLY A 184 15.14 6.53 -0.32
CA GLY A 184 15.32 5.25 0.37
C GLY A 184 15.69 5.40 1.84
N GLU A 185 15.56 6.60 2.42
CA GLU A 185 15.80 6.85 3.84
C GLU A 185 14.70 6.22 4.69
N LEU A 186 15.08 5.59 5.80
CA LEU A 186 14.18 4.91 6.72
C LEU A 186 14.00 5.70 8.00
N HIS A 187 12.75 5.80 8.46
CA HIS A 187 12.36 6.49 9.68
C HIS A 187 11.50 5.53 10.52
N ILE A 188 11.83 5.35 11.79
CA ILE A 188 10.98 4.62 12.72
C ILE A 188 9.91 5.59 13.22
N LEU A 189 8.63 5.21 13.10
CA LEU A 189 7.53 6.07 13.53
C LEU A 189 7.06 5.71 14.94
N CYS A 190 6.76 4.43 15.18
CA CYS A 190 6.27 3.94 16.48
C CYS A 190 6.26 2.41 16.54
N LEU A 191 5.84 1.87 17.70
CA LEU A 191 5.45 0.47 17.84
C LEU A 191 3.95 0.28 17.55
N GLY A 192 3.62 -0.75 16.77
CA GLY A 192 2.27 -1.17 16.42
C GLY A 192 2.27 -2.26 15.34
N ASN A 193 1.12 -2.88 15.11
CA ASN A 193 0.90 -3.93 14.12
C ASN A 193 -0.30 -3.56 13.22
N ASP A 194 -0.55 -4.38 12.20
CA ASP A 194 -1.75 -4.31 11.35
C ASP A 194 -1.95 -2.93 10.70
N LEU A 195 -0.86 -2.36 10.19
CA LEU A 195 -0.85 -1.17 9.36
C LEU A 195 -1.77 -1.35 8.16
N ARG A 196 -2.72 -0.43 8.02
CA ARG A 196 -3.63 -0.37 6.88
C ARG A 196 -3.81 1.07 6.42
N PHE A 197 -3.82 1.29 5.11
CA PHE A 197 -4.23 2.58 4.55
C PHE A 197 -5.70 2.88 4.88
N TRP A 198 -5.98 4.11 5.34
CA TRP A 198 -7.33 4.60 5.67
C TRP A 198 -7.80 5.72 4.73
N GLY A 199 -6.90 6.53 4.17
CA GLY A 199 -7.20 7.57 3.20
C GLY A 199 -6.89 9.00 3.65
N GLY A 200 -6.46 9.86 2.71
CA GLY A 200 -6.02 11.22 3.00
C GLY A 200 -4.74 11.25 3.82
N ASP A 201 -3.75 10.42 3.43
CA ASP A 201 -2.50 10.18 4.18
C ASP A 201 -2.74 9.87 5.66
N ARG A 202 -3.68 8.96 5.89
CA ARG A 202 -3.94 8.40 7.22
C ARG A 202 -3.92 6.90 7.12
N PHE A 203 -3.38 6.29 8.16
CA PHE A 203 -3.24 4.85 8.27
C PHE A 203 -3.80 4.42 9.61
N LEU A 204 -4.40 3.25 9.65
CA LEU A 204 -4.71 2.57 10.90
C LEU A 204 -3.51 1.75 11.32
N ILE A 205 -3.26 1.77 12.63
CA ILE A 205 -2.39 0.81 13.29
C ILE A 205 -3.11 0.28 14.51
N TRP A 206 -2.81 -0.96 14.86
CA TRP A 206 -3.18 -1.53 16.13
C TRP A 206 -2.00 -1.44 17.09
N ARG A 207 -2.23 -0.95 18.30
CA ARG A 207 -1.17 -0.82 19.31
C ARG A 207 -1.50 -1.67 20.52
N HIS A 208 -0.55 -2.50 20.95
CA HIS A 208 -0.61 -3.21 22.22
C HIS A 208 -0.36 -2.25 23.40
N GLU A 209 -1.34 -1.40 23.70
CA GLU A 209 -1.34 -0.62 24.93
C GLU A 209 -2.14 -1.35 26.00
N TYR A 210 -1.45 -1.87 27.03
CA TYR A 210 -2.13 -2.37 28.21
C TYR A 210 -2.85 -1.24 28.92
N THR A 211 -4.16 -1.36 29.06
CA THR A 211 -4.94 -0.45 29.91
C THR A 211 -4.76 -0.84 31.37
N ALA A 212 -4.89 0.14 32.28
CA ALA A 212 -4.88 -0.11 33.73
C ALA A 212 -6.01 -1.06 34.19
N GLU A 213 -7.03 -1.24 33.35
CA GLU A 213 -8.20 -2.08 33.59
C GLU A 213 -8.05 -3.51 33.04
N GLY A 214 -6.94 -3.80 32.34
CA GLY A 214 -6.71 -5.07 31.67
C GLY A 214 -7.45 -5.14 30.33
N GLY A 215 -6.74 -4.92 29.23
CA GLY A 215 -7.27 -5.02 27.87
C GLY A 215 -6.25 -4.59 26.82
N TYR A 216 -6.48 -5.03 25.58
CA TYR A 216 -5.62 -4.80 24.41
C TYR A 216 -6.41 -4.30 23.20
N GLU A 217 -7.06 -3.14 23.29
CA GLU A 217 -7.84 -2.68 22.14
C GLU A 217 -7.86 -1.17 21.97
N ARG A 218 -6.85 -0.63 21.27
CA ARG A 218 -7.00 0.68 20.61
C ARG A 218 -6.36 0.68 19.23
N TRP A 219 -7.22 0.70 18.21
CA TRP A 219 -6.87 1.20 16.89
C TRP A 219 -6.51 2.67 16.99
N HIS A 220 -5.44 3.06 16.32
CA HIS A 220 -4.99 4.44 16.21
C HIS A 220 -4.95 4.83 14.75
N VAL A 221 -5.23 6.11 14.50
CA VAL A 221 -4.91 6.73 13.22
C VAL A 221 -3.52 7.34 13.35
N ILE A 222 -2.62 6.95 12.46
CA ILE A 222 -1.27 7.50 12.33
C ILE A 222 -1.16 8.27 11.01
N ASP A 223 -0.49 9.42 11.04
CA ASP A 223 -0.08 10.14 9.83
C ASP A 223 1.32 9.67 9.36
N PRO A 224 1.78 10.04 8.16
CA PRO A 224 3.08 9.61 7.66
C PRO A 224 4.27 10.01 8.55
N TRP A 225 4.08 10.94 9.48
CA TRP A 225 5.14 11.50 10.31
C TRP A 225 5.10 10.96 11.75
N GLY A 226 4.31 9.91 11.98
CA GLY A 226 4.26 9.21 13.26
C GLY A 226 3.30 9.81 14.28
N LYS A 227 2.54 10.86 13.94
CA LYS A 227 1.57 11.43 14.87
C LYS A 227 0.36 10.52 14.98
N THR A 228 0.18 9.93 16.15
CA THR A 228 -0.96 9.05 16.44
C THR A 228 -2.11 9.80 17.12
N THR A 229 -3.33 9.45 16.73
CA THR A 229 -4.56 9.84 17.44
C THR A 229 -5.42 8.60 17.68
N ALA A 230 -6.18 8.58 18.77
CA ALA A 230 -7.10 7.48 19.03
C ALA A 230 -8.13 7.39 17.90
N CYS A 231 -8.35 6.18 17.37
CA CYS A 231 -9.40 6.00 16.39
C CYS A 231 -10.76 6.25 17.06
N PRO A 232 -11.65 7.08 16.50
CA PRO A 232 -13.01 7.21 17.00
C PRO A 232 -13.70 5.83 16.83
N LEU A 233 -13.95 5.15 17.95
CA LEU A 233 -14.40 3.75 18.00
C LEU A 233 -15.72 3.46 17.24
N ASP A 234 -16.52 4.48 16.92
CA ASP A 234 -17.75 4.30 16.13
C ASP A 234 -17.49 4.04 14.63
N ALA A 235 -16.32 4.45 14.11
CA ALA A 235 -15.96 4.20 12.71
C ALA A 235 -15.40 2.79 12.47
N CYS A 236 -14.71 2.20 13.44
CA CYS A 236 -14.10 0.86 13.30
C CYS A 236 -15.12 -0.29 13.34
N LYS A 237 -16.24 -0.14 14.05
CA LYS A 237 -17.31 -1.17 14.06
C LYS A 237 -18.01 -1.32 12.70
N GLN A 238 -18.03 -0.29 11.86
CA GLN A 238 -18.63 -0.35 10.53
C GLN A 238 -17.74 -1.08 9.50
N GLY A 239 -16.42 -1.17 9.74
CA GLY A 239 -15.49 -1.90 8.90
C GLY A 239 -15.51 -3.42 9.11
N GLN A 240 -15.87 -3.89 10.32
CA GLN A 240 -15.89 -5.31 10.67
C GLN A 240 -17.16 -6.08 10.24
N THR A 241 -18.24 -5.40 9.83
CA THR A 241 -19.54 -6.06 9.52
C THR A 241 -19.82 -6.28 8.03
N ARG A 242 -18.90 -5.98 7.11
CA ARG A 242 -19.04 -6.39 5.71
C ARG A 242 -18.27 -7.68 5.43
N SER A 243 -18.63 -8.74 6.16
CA SER A 243 -18.44 -10.11 5.68
C SER A 243 -19.22 -10.26 4.38
N PHE A 244 -18.52 -10.46 3.26
CA PHE A 244 -19.12 -10.88 2.01
C PHE A 244 -19.73 -12.28 2.20
N THR A 245 -21.00 -12.37 2.56
CA THR A 245 -21.79 -13.54 2.18
C THR A 245 -22.05 -13.42 0.69
N ALA A 246 -21.29 -14.20 -0.08
CA ALA A 246 -21.65 -14.52 -1.45
C ALA A 246 -23.07 -15.10 -1.48
N GLN A 247 -23.95 -14.46 -2.24
CA GLN A 247 -25.17 -15.08 -2.77
C GLN A 247 -24.95 -15.31 -4.26
#